data_AF-A0A1Q8S1F1-F1
#
_entry.id   AF-A0A1Q8S1F1-F1
#
_cell.length_a   1.000
_cell.length_b   1.000
_cell.length_c   1.000
_cell.angle_alpha   90.00
_cell.angle_beta   90.00
_cell.angle_gamma   90.00
#
_symmetry.space_group_name_H-M   'P 1'
#
loop_
_entity.id
_entity.type
_entity.pdbx_description
1 polymer ?
#
loop_
_entity_poly.entity_id
_entity_poly.type
_entity_poly.pdbx_seq_one_letter_code
_entity_poly.pdbx_strand_id
1 'polypeptide(L)'
;MRQDSSVYAEDEDIKPETDGDINMLDLLFDERLRKLDVTLWSHIPIPNHLAIRVISHYLEINYAILPLPYFCSSFLVNSLLCWACKAYTPIDSDAATWTDDFFRQAQQDFSEQSPRNTLTTIAALQLLGMSAVTYGKDDMSLRFMQESVRLGRSMDLFDARSEEESVRSWLRGFAGWTQAASYTALGVFNWVSSVPSLFRPNHAWYIS
;
A
#
# COMPACT_ATOMS: atom_id res chain seq x y z
N MET A 1 -61.11 12.10 50.07
CA MET A 1 -61.07 10.74 49.47
C MET A 1 -60.95 10.87 47.96
N ARG A 2 -59.89 10.25 47.40
CA ARG A 2 -59.58 9.91 45.99
C ARG A 2 -59.27 11.02 44.98
N GLN A 3 -58.02 10.98 44.47
CA GLN A 3 -57.59 10.86 43.05
C GLN A 3 -56.06 10.71 43.05
N ASP A 4 -55.52 9.50 42.84
CA ASP A 4 -55.04 8.91 41.57
C ASP A 4 -53.72 9.51 41.04
N SER A 5 -52.64 8.69 41.01
CA SER A 5 -51.80 8.45 39.81
C SER A 5 -50.59 7.53 40.08
N SER A 6 -50.45 6.50 39.23
CA SER A 6 -49.23 5.94 38.60
C SER A 6 -48.02 5.61 39.49
N VAL A 7 -47.69 4.35 39.77
CA VAL A 7 -46.94 3.39 38.90
C VAL A 7 -45.60 3.97 38.41
N TYR A 8 -44.50 3.30 38.79
CA TYR A 8 -43.24 2.92 38.10
C TYR A 8 -42.19 2.70 39.21
N ALA A 9 -42.06 1.47 39.72
CA ALA A 9 -41.16 0.41 39.26
C ALA A 9 -39.69 0.74 39.57
N GLU A 10 -39.11 -0.11 40.41
CA GLU A 10 -37.79 -0.04 41.02
C GLU A 10 -36.68 0.13 39.97
N ASP A 11 -35.79 1.10 40.18
CA ASP A 11 -34.57 1.29 39.41
C ASP A 11 -33.66 0.06 39.64
N GLU A 12 -33.73 -0.91 38.73
CA GLU A 12 -32.70 -1.93 38.58
C GLU A 12 -31.38 -1.24 38.20
N ASP A 13 -30.39 -1.45 39.06
CA ASP A 13 -29.01 -0.99 38.96
C ASP A 13 -28.36 -1.61 37.70
N ILE A 14 -28.59 -0.97 36.55
CA ILE A 14 -27.92 -1.28 35.28
C ILE A 14 -26.44 -0.91 35.46
N LYS A 15 -25.64 -1.91 35.85
CA LYS A 15 -24.20 -1.85 35.69
C LYS A 15 -23.91 -1.57 34.21
N PRO A 16 -23.04 -0.60 33.89
CA PRO A 16 -22.56 -0.46 32.53
C PRO A 16 -21.87 -1.77 32.18
N GLU A 17 -22.45 -2.51 31.22
CA GLU A 17 -21.73 -3.57 30.54
C GLU A 17 -20.43 -2.94 30.03
N THR A 18 -19.32 -3.43 30.58
CA THR A 18 -18.00 -3.13 30.08
C THR A 18 -17.98 -3.77 28.70
N ASP A 19 -18.23 -2.96 27.67
CA ASP A 19 -17.96 -3.25 26.27
C ASP A 19 -16.55 -3.85 26.25
N GLY A 20 -16.49 -5.17 26.15
CA GLY A 20 -15.28 -5.92 26.38
C GLY A 20 -14.26 -5.43 25.37
N ASP A 21 -13.16 -4.86 25.86
CA ASP A 21 -12.03 -4.31 25.09
C ASP A 21 -12.00 -4.92 23.69
N ILE A 22 -12.68 -4.26 22.74
CA ILE A 22 -12.66 -4.72 21.36
C ILE A 22 -11.23 -4.44 20.94
N ASN A 23 -10.42 -5.49 20.87
CA ASN A 23 -9.03 -5.37 20.54
C ASN A 23 -8.99 -4.65 19.18
N MET A 24 -8.44 -3.43 19.15
CA MET A 24 -8.38 -2.61 17.94
C MET A 24 -7.74 -3.39 16.78
N LEU A 25 -6.88 -4.36 17.12
CA LEU A 25 -6.22 -5.29 16.21
C LEU A 25 -7.16 -6.32 15.55
N ASP A 26 -8.29 -6.66 16.17
CA ASP A 26 -9.28 -7.61 15.66
C ASP A 26 -10.29 -6.93 14.72
N LEU A 27 -10.53 -5.62 14.87
CA LEU A 27 -11.39 -4.85 13.96
C LEU A 27 -10.72 -4.57 12.61
N LEU A 28 -9.40 -4.57 12.56
CA LEU A 28 -8.59 -4.24 11.37
C LEU A 28 -8.34 -5.45 10.46
N PHE A 29 -9.07 -6.57 10.61
CA PHE A 29 -8.79 -7.81 9.88
C PHE A 29 -9.67 -8.00 8.64
N ASP A 30 -9.05 -7.98 7.46
CA ASP A 30 -9.70 -8.30 6.19
C ASP A 30 -9.79 -9.83 6.02
N GLU A 31 -11.01 -10.37 6.04
CA GLU A 31 -11.30 -11.82 5.89
C GLU A 31 -10.70 -12.43 4.61
N ARG A 32 -10.46 -11.64 3.55
CA ARG A 32 -9.82 -12.13 2.32
C ARG A 32 -8.39 -12.58 2.54
N LEU A 33 -7.73 -12.08 3.59
CA LEU A 33 -6.34 -12.40 3.94
C LEU A 33 -6.22 -13.62 4.85
N ARG A 34 -7.33 -14.24 5.27
CA ARG A 34 -7.33 -15.35 6.23
C ARG A 34 -6.49 -16.56 5.82
N LYS A 35 -6.32 -16.79 4.52
CA LYS A 35 -5.50 -17.87 3.97
C LYS A 35 -4.17 -17.39 3.41
N LEU A 36 -3.81 -16.13 3.63
CA LEU A 36 -2.55 -15.57 3.16
C LEU A 36 -1.39 -16.21 3.92
N ASP A 37 -0.41 -16.71 3.17
CA ASP A 37 0.88 -17.11 3.70
C ASP A 37 1.97 -16.31 2.96
N VAL A 38 2.54 -15.32 3.66
CA VAL A 38 3.52 -14.40 3.09
C VAL A 38 4.83 -15.09 2.70
N THR A 39 5.11 -16.26 3.29
CA THR A 39 6.34 -17.01 3.07
C THR A 39 6.44 -17.56 1.64
N LEU A 40 5.31 -17.63 0.92
CA LEU A 40 5.27 -17.99 -0.49
C LEU A 40 5.96 -16.97 -1.39
N TRP A 41 6.12 -15.73 -0.94
CA TRP A 41 6.70 -14.64 -1.71
C TRP A 41 7.89 -13.96 -1.01
N SER A 42 8.07 -14.14 0.29
CA SER A 42 9.19 -13.54 1.03
C SER A 42 9.89 -14.54 1.93
N HIS A 43 11.23 -14.48 1.93
CA HIS A 43 12.07 -15.24 2.84
C HIS A 43 12.38 -14.47 4.14
N ILE A 44 11.90 -13.23 4.27
CA ILE A 44 12.10 -12.43 5.48
C ILE A 44 11.20 -12.99 6.61
N PRO A 45 11.75 -13.30 7.79
CA PRO A 45 11.04 -14.03 8.84
C PRO A 45 10.12 -13.12 9.66
N ILE A 46 9.13 -12.50 9.01
CA ILE A 46 8.03 -11.81 9.71
C ILE A 46 7.00 -12.85 10.18
N PRO A 47 6.45 -12.73 11.41
CA PRO A 47 5.34 -13.57 11.82
C PRO A 47 4.13 -13.36 10.88
N ASN A 48 3.58 -14.45 10.32
CA ASN A 48 2.53 -14.35 9.29
C ASN A 48 1.28 -13.60 9.78
N HIS A 49 0.93 -13.72 11.07
CA HIS A 49 -0.18 -12.96 11.65
C HIS A 49 0.07 -11.44 11.64
N LEU A 50 1.31 -11.01 11.89
CA LEU A 50 1.69 -9.60 11.81
C LEU A 50 1.70 -9.13 10.36
N ALA A 51 2.23 -9.95 9.43
CA ALA A 51 2.18 -9.66 8.00
C ALA A 51 0.73 -9.44 7.52
N ILE A 52 -0.21 -10.27 7.96
CA ILE A 52 -1.63 -10.10 7.64
C ILE A 52 -2.17 -8.79 8.22
N ARG A 53 -1.88 -8.45 9.47
CA ARG A 53 -2.34 -7.20 10.11
C ARG A 53 -1.84 -5.96 9.38
N VAL A 54 -0.54 -5.90 9.05
CA VAL A 54 0.02 -4.73 8.33
C VAL A 54 -0.55 -4.61 6.92
N ILE A 55 -0.77 -5.74 6.21
CA ILE A 55 -1.39 -5.72 4.89
C ILE A 55 -2.85 -5.29 4.99
N SER A 56 -3.58 -5.77 5.99
CA SER A 56 -4.97 -5.40 6.21
C SER A 56 -5.10 -3.89 6.47
N HIS A 57 -4.23 -3.35 7.33
CA HIS A 57 -4.15 -1.92 7.58
C HIS A 57 -3.82 -1.10 6.32
N TYR A 58 -2.90 -1.59 5.49
CA TYR A 58 -2.62 -0.98 4.19
C TYR A 58 -3.87 -0.97 3.29
N LEU A 59 -4.65 -2.05 3.28
CA LEU A 59 -5.86 -2.14 2.47
C LEU A 59 -6.94 -1.14 2.90
N GLU A 60 -7.00 -0.81 4.19
CA GLU A 60 -7.92 0.20 4.70
C GLU A 60 -7.48 1.63 4.39
N ILE A 61 -6.21 1.94 4.58
CA ILE A 61 -5.74 3.35 4.54
C ILE A 61 -5.21 3.73 3.16
N ASN A 62 -4.43 2.86 2.53
CA ASN A 62 -3.62 3.23 1.37
C ASN A 62 -4.18 2.68 0.05
N TYR A 63 -5.05 1.68 0.07
CA TYR A 63 -5.57 1.06 -1.16
C TYR A 63 -6.32 2.05 -2.07
N ALA A 64 -7.02 3.04 -1.51
CA ALA A 64 -7.71 4.05 -2.30
C ALA A 64 -6.75 4.93 -3.12
N ILE A 65 -5.52 5.11 -2.62
CA ILE A 65 -4.49 5.96 -3.22
C ILE A 65 -3.55 5.13 -4.11
N LEU A 66 -3.25 3.90 -3.66
CA LEU A 66 -2.32 2.96 -4.29
C LEU A 66 -2.96 1.57 -4.36
N PRO A 67 -3.96 1.40 -5.23
CA PRO A 67 -4.56 0.10 -5.43
C PRO A 67 -3.53 -0.84 -6.04
N LEU A 68 -3.36 -2.01 -5.43
CA LEU A 68 -2.36 -2.98 -5.88
C LEU A 68 -2.96 -3.93 -6.93
N PRO A 69 -2.17 -4.32 -7.95
CA PRO A 69 -2.52 -5.47 -8.77
C PRO A 69 -2.44 -6.76 -7.93
N TYR A 70 -2.83 -7.89 -8.51
CA TYR A 70 -2.74 -9.19 -7.85
C TYR A 70 -1.33 -9.47 -7.28
N PHE A 71 -1.26 -10.05 -6.07
CA PHE A 71 -0.02 -10.44 -5.38
C PHE A 71 0.66 -11.60 -6.11
N CYS A 72 1.51 -11.29 -7.08
CA CYS A 72 2.12 -12.31 -7.93
C CYS A 72 3.64 -12.19 -8.08
N SER A 73 4.32 -11.37 -7.27
CA SER A 73 5.80 -11.31 -7.28
C SER A 73 6.39 -11.03 -5.90
N SER A 74 7.54 -11.64 -5.61
CA SER A 74 8.34 -11.33 -4.41
C SER A 74 8.65 -9.85 -4.32
N PHE A 75 9.03 -9.22 -5.44
CA PHE A 75 9.35 -7.81 -5.46
C PHE A 75 8.19 -6.94 -4.96
N LEU A 76 6.95 -7.22 -5.41
CA LEU A 76 5.77 -6.49 -4.98
C LEU A 76 5.46 -6.74 -3.51
N VAL A 77 5.51 -7.99 -3.07
CA VAL A 77 5.21 -8.35 -1.68
C VAL A 77 6.23 -7.76 -0.71
N ASN A 78 7.53 -7.83 -1.02
CA ASN A 78 8.58 -7.23 -0.20
C ASN A 78 8.47 -5.70 -0.16
N SER A 79 8.18 -5.05 -1.29
CA SER A 79 7.95 -3.59 -1.34
C SER A 79 6.71 -3.17 -0.54
N LEU A 80 5.62 -3.95 -0.64
CA LEU A 80 4.40 -3.72 0.12
C LEU A 80 4.66 -3.85 1.62
N LEU A 81 5.27 -4.95 2.06
CA LEU A 81 5.55 -5.18 3.48
C LEU A 81 6.49 -4.12 4.04
N CYS A 82 7.49 -3.69 3.27
CA CYS A 82 8.34 -2.56 3.65
C CYS A 82 7.51 -1.31 3.97
N TRP A 83 6.59 -0.93 3.08
CA TRP A 83 5.75 0.26 3.27
C TRP A 83 4.71 0.06 4.37
N ALA A 84 4.00 -1.07 4.37
CA ALA A 84 2.93 -1.37 5.31
C ALA A 84 3.44 -1.47 6.75
N CYS A 85 4.56 -2.14 6.99
CA CYS A 85 5.18 -2.21 8.32
C CYS A 85 5.58 -0.82 8.84
N LYS A 86 6.09 0.05 7.96
CA LYS A 86 6.40 1.44 8.33
C LYS A 86 5.15 2.22 8.71
N ALA A 87 4.10 2.14 7.89
CA ALA A 87 2.83 2.83 8.15
C ALA A 87 2.17 2.32 9.45
N TYR A 88 2.38 1.05 9.79
CA TYR A 88 1.82 0.40 10.98
C TYR A 88 2.63 0.62 12.27
N THR A 89 3.87 1.12 12.18
CA THR A 89 4.75 1.34 13.34
C THR A 89 4.11 2.18 14.48
N PRO A 90 3.24 3.18 14.22
CA PRO A 90 2.53 3.90 15.29
C PRO A 90 1.52 3.06 16.07
N ILE A 91 1.02 1.95 15.49
CA ILE A 91 0.06 1.03 16.13
C ILE A 91 0.83 -0.07 16.86
N ASP A 92 1.82 -0.66 16.18
CA ASP A 92 2.68 -1.70 16.72
C ASP A 92 4.13 -1.42 16.31
N SER A 93 4.94 -1.01 17.29
CA SER A 93 6.33 -0.65 17.06
C SER A 93 7.18 -1.83 16.59
N ASP A 94 6.78 -3.06 16.90
CA ASP A 94 7.53 -4.25 16.50
C ASP A 94 7.62 -4.35 14.98
N ALA A 95 6.60 -3.86 14.26
CA ALA A 95 6.57 -3.85 12.79
C ALA A 95 7.79 -3.16 12.17
N ALA A 96 8.38 -2.17 12.84
CA ALA A 96 9.57 -1.48 12.35
C ALA A 96 10.78 -2.42 12.15
N THR A 97 10.86 -3.51 12.93
CA THR A 97 11.96 -4.47 12.95
C THR A 97 12.31 -5.02 11.57
N TRP A 98 11.30 -5.28 10.72
CA TRP A 98 11.50 -5.91 9.42
C TRP A 98 11.64 -4.93 8.25
N THR A 99 11.42 -3.63 8.49
CA THR A 99 11.31 -2.64 7.40
C THR A 99 12.59 -2.52 6.57
N ASP A 100 13.76 -2.51 7.22
CA ASP A 100 15.06 -2.43 6.56
C ASP A 100 15.38 -3.69 5.75
N ASP A 101 14.98 -4.85 6.27
CA ASP A 101 15.21 -6.14 5.60
C ASP A 101 14.33 -6.27 4.35
N PHE A 102 13.05 -5.89 4.44
CA PHE A 102 12.18 -5.82 3.27
C PHE A 102 12.69 -4.80 2.25
N PHE A 103 13.16 -3.63 2.69
CA PHE A 103 13.71 -2.62 1.80
C PHE A 103 14.95 -3.12 1.04
N ARG A 104 15.84 -3.86 1.72
CA ARG A 104 17.03 -4.45 1.12
C ARG A 104 16.67 -5.57 0.15
N GLN A 105 15.78 -6.48 0.56
CA GLN A 105 15.34 -7.60 -0.26
C GLN A 105 14.61 -7.11 -1.52
N ALA A 106 13.72 -6.11 -1.40
CA ALA A 106 13.02 -5.54 -2.56
C ALA A 106 14.00 -4.91 -3.58
N GLN A 107 15.07 -4.27 -3.13
CA GLN A 107 16.12 -3.76 -4.03
C GLN A 107 16.86 -4.89 -4.75
N GLN A 108 17.14 -6.01 -4.05
CA GLN A 108 17.75 -7.19 -4.65
C GLN A 108 16.81 -7.80 -5.70
N ASP A 109 15.55 -8.04 -5.34
CA ASP A 109 14.53 -8.56 -6.25
C ASP A 109 14.40 -7.69 -7.51
N PHE A 110 14.41 -6.36 -7.36
CA PHE A 110 14.38 -5.43 -8.49
C PHE A 110 15.61 -5.53 -9.41
N SER A 111 16.79 -5.77 -8.82
CA SER A 111 18.03 -5.91 -9.58
C SER A 111 18.11 -7.22 -10.35
N GLU A 112 17.58 -8.30 -9.78
CA GLU A 112 17.66 -9.67 -10.31
C GLU A 112 16.49 -10.03 -11.24
N GLN A 113 15.35 -9.36 -11.11
CA GLN A 113 14.17 -9.69 -11.90
C GLN A 113 14.37 -9.46 -13.41
N SER A 114 13.87 -10.41 -14.18
CA SER A 114 13.71 -10.35 -15.62
C SER A 114 12.52 -11.24 -16.01
N PRO A 115 11.53 -10.74 -16.79
CA PRO A 115 11.42 -9.41 -17.35
C PRO A 115 10.95 -8.34 -16.35
N ARG A 116 11.36 -7.08 -16.55
CA ARG A 116 11.03 -5.93 -15.67
C ARG A 116 9.74 -5.19 -16.04
N ASN A 117 9.24 -5.39 -17.26
CA ASN A 117 8.06 -4.69 -17.78
C ASN A 117 6.76 -5.38 -17.38
N THR A 118 6.47 -5.39 -16.08
CA THR A 118 5.23 -5.92 -15.52
C THR A 118 4.49 -4.86 -14.70
N LEU A 119 3.16 -4.98 -14.61
CA LEU A 119 2.35 -4.10 -13.75
C LEU A 119 2.78 -4.21 -12.27
N THR A 120 3.13 -5.41 -11.83
CA THR A 120 3.63 -5.66 -10.46
C THR A 120 4.95 -4.96 -10.19
N THR A 121 5.85 -4.87 -11.17
CA THR A 121 7.11 -4.11 -11.05
C THR A 121 6.84 -2.63 -10.88
N ILE A 122 5.94 -2.05 -11.69
CA ILE A 122 5.62 -0.62 -11.61
C ILE A 122 5.00 -0.27 -10.26
N ALA A 123 4.03 -1.08 -9.78
CA ALA A 123 3.42 -0.90 -8.47
C ALA A 123 4.44 -1.06 -7.31
N ALA A 124 5.33 -2.05 -7.41
CA ALA A 124 6.39 -2.27 -6.42
C ALA A 124 7.37 -1.08 -6.34
N LEU A 125 7.75 -0.51 -7.49
CA LEU A 125 8.61 0.69 -7.54
C LEU A 125 7.96 1.91 -6.89
N GLN A 126 6.63 2.06 -6.96
CA GLN A 126 5.91 3.14 -6.26
C GLN A 126 6.04 2.98 -4.74
N LEU A 127 5.73 1.78 -4.23
CA LEU A 127 5.82 1.45 -2.81
C LEU A 127 7.26 1.62 -2.30
N LEU A 128 8.24 1.11 -3.03
CA LEU A 128 9.65 1.21 -2.66
C LEU A 128 10.15 2.66 -2.72
N GLY A 129 9.66 3.46 -3.68
CA GLY A 129 9.89 4.90 -3.75
C GLY A 129 9.41 5.62 -2.51
N MET A 130 8.18 5.34 -2.08
CA MET A 130 7.63 5.91 -0.84
C MET A 130 8.43 5.50 0.39
N SER A 131 8.78 4.22 0.50
CA SER A 131 9.65 3.75 1.59
C SER A 131 10.99 4.48 1.57
N ALA A 132 11.61 4.69 0.40
CA ALA A 132 12.86 5.44 0.26
C ALA A 132 12.76 6.88 0.78
N VAL A 133 11.65 7.58 0.54
CA VAL A 133 11.39 8.92 1.10
C VAL A 133 11.43 8.90 2.62
N THR A 134 10.81 7.91 3.26
CA THR A 134 10.82 7.81 4.74
C THR A 134 12.20 7.57 5.33
N TYR A 135 13.16 7.10 4.52
CA TYR A 135 14.56 6.94 4.91
C TYR A 135 15.42 8.17 4.57
N GLY A 136 14.84 9.25 4.04
CA GLY A 136 15.57 10.41 3.53
C GLY A 136 16.39 10.11 2.27
N LYS A 137 16.04 9.05 1.53
CA LYS A 137 16.73 8.62 0.30
C LYS A 137 16.05 9.19 -0.94
N ASP A 138 15.99 10.51 -0.99
CA ASP A 138 15.23 11.28 -1.97
C ASP A 138 15.67 10.99 -3.42
N ASP A 139 16.97 10.96 -3.68
CA ASP A 139 17.52 10.60 -4.99
C ASP A 139 17.13 9.18 -5.42
N MET A 140 17.07 8.25 -4.47
CA MET A 140 16.68 6.87 -4.73
C MET A 140 15.19 6.78 -5.05
N SER A 141 14.36 7.47 -4.27
CA SER A 141 12.93 7.62 -4.53
C SER A 141 12.67 8.19 -5.93
N LEU A 142 13.39 9.24 -6.32
CA LEU A 142 13.30 9.84 -7.63
C LEU A 142 13.65 8.85 -8.75
N ARG A 143 14.70 8.06 -8.58
CA ARG A 143 15.08 7.02 -9.54
C ARG A 143 14.01 5.95 -9.68
N PHE A 144 13.41 5.47 -8.58
CA PHE A 144 12.34 4.49 -8.64
C PHE A 144 11.09 5.04 -9.35
N MET A 145 10.76 6.33 -9.13
CA MET A 145 9.70 7.00 -9.86
C MET A 145 10.01 7.11 -11.37
N GLN A 146 11.19 7.57 -11.74
CA GLN A 146 11.57 7.71 -13.15
C GLN A 146 11.52 6.38 -13.88
N GLU A 147 11.95 5.31 -13.21
CA GLU A 147 11.90 3.96 -13.75
C GLU A 147 10.47 3.43 -13.87
N SER A 148 9.60 3.69 -12.89
CA SER A 148 8.18 3.29 -12.97
C SER A 148 7.46 4.01 -14.13
N VAL A 149 7.78 5.29 -14.37
CA VAL A 149 7.31 6.06 -15.54
C VAL A 149 7.83 5.47 -16.84
N ARG A 150 9.13 5.17 -16.92
CA ARG A 150 9.77 4.59 -18.10
C ARG A 150 9.14 3.24 -18.48
N LEU A 151 8.94 2.37 -17.48
CA LEU A 151 8.31 1.07 -17.67
C LEU A 151 6.84 1.21 -18.09
N GLY A 152 6.08 2.11 -17.45
CA GLY A 152 4.69 2.38 -17.82
C GLY A 152 4.54 2.85 -19.26
N ARG A 153 5.40 3.76 -19.74
CA ARG A 153 5.44 4.17 -21.16
C ARG A 153 5.79 3.00 -22.08
N SER A 154 6.78 2.19 -21.72
CA SER A 154 7.18 1.04 -22.54
C SER A 154 6.11 -0.06 -22.64
N MET A 155 5.11 -0.03 -21.77
CA MET A 155 3.96 -0.93 -21.77
C MET A 155 2.68 -0.25 -22.30
N ASP A 156 2.81 0.95 -22.88
CA ASP A 156 1.71 1.78 -23.39
C ASP A 156 0.59 1.99 -22.37
N LEU A 157 0.96 2.00 -21.08
CA LEU A 157 0.05 2.19 -19.94
C LEU A 157 -0.54 3.60 -19.92
N PHE A 158 0.27 4.55 -20.38
CA PHE A 158 -0.06 5.96 -20.61
C PHE A 158 0.84 6.48 -21.73
N ASP A 159 0.44 7.59 -22.36
CA ASP A 159 1.16 8.22 -23.48
C ASP A 159 1.23 7.33 -24.74
N ALA A 160 0.23 6.45 -24.94
CA ALA A 160 0.11 5.63 -26.15
C ALA A 160 -0.18 6.52 -27.36
N ARG A 161 0.49 6.27 -28.50
CA ARG A 161 0.39 7.13 -29.70
C ARG A 161 -0.91 6.94 -30.46
N SER A 162 -1.59 5.82 -30.25
CA SER A 162 -2.90 5.51 -30.82
C SER A 162 -3.73 4.65 -29.86
N GLU A 163 -5.04 4.57 -30.09
CA GLU A 163 -5.91 3.66 -29.33
C GLU A 163 -5.55 2.19 -29.56
N GLU A 164 -5.03 1.85 -30.75
CA GLU A 164 -4.60 0.51 -31.12
C GLU A 164 -3.32 0.07 -30.39
N GLU A 165 -2.39 1.01 -30.16
CA GLU A 165 -1.15 0.80 -29.39
C GLU A 165 -1.40 0.84 -27.87
N SER A 166 -2.54 1.37 -27.42
CA SER A 166 -2.83 1.48 -26.00
C SER A 166 -2.90 0.13 -25.30
N VAL A 167 -2.48 0.12 -24.02
CA VAL A 167 -2.70 -0.99 -23.09
C VAL A 167 -4.17 -1.44 -23.00
N ARG A 168 -5.13 -0.64 -23.47
CA ARG A 168 -6.54 -1.03 -23.48
C ARG A 168 -6.87 -1.98 -24.62
N SER A 169 -6.16 -1.90 -25.74
CA SER A 169 -6.40 -2.69 -26.95
C SER A 169 -6.13 -4.19 -26.73
N TRP A 170 -4.95 -4.54 -26.22
CA TRP A 170 -4.57 -5.92 -25.87
C TRP A 170 -5.28 -6.49 -24.61
N LEU A 171 -5.84 -5.64 -23.74
CA LEU A 171 -6.57 -6.05 -22.53
C LEU A 171 -8.09 -6.17 -22.77
N ARG A 172 -8.58 -5.91 -23.99
CA ARG A 172 -9.99 -6.11 -24.34
C ARG A 172 -10.38 -7.57 -24.07
N GLY A 173 -11.37 -7.77 -23.20
CA GLY A 173 -11.84 -9.09 -22.77
C GLY A 173 -11.28 -9.57 -21.42
N PHE A 174 -10.27 -8.90 -20.86
CA PHE A 174 -9.64 -9.24 -19.58
C PHE A 174 -9.94 -8.18 -18.51
N ALA A 175 -11.18 -8.15 -18.00
CA ALA A 175 -11.65 -7.10 -17.08
C ALA A 175 -10.72 -6.87 -15.86
N GLY A 176 -10.22 -7.95 -15.23
CA GLY A 176 -9.30 -7.85 -14.09
C GLY A 176 -7.94 -7.24 -14.45
N TRP A 177 -7.44 -7.47 -15.67
CA TRP A 177 -6.18 -6.90 -16.14
C TRP A 177 -6.32 -5.42 -16.50
N THR A 178 -7.46 -5.03 -17.10
CA THR A 178 -7.77 -3.62 -17.36
C THR A 178 -7.84 -2.82 -16.06
N GLN A 179 -8.43 -3.40 -15.01
CA GLN A 179 -8.45 -2.80 -13.68
C GLN A 179 -7.05 -2.67 -13.08
N ALA A 180 -6.25 -3.74 -13.10
CA ALA A 180 -4.87 -3.74 -12.61
C ALA A 180 -3.99 -2.70 -13.33
N ALA A 181 -4.13 -2.58 -14.66
CA ALA A 181 -3.43 -1.57 -15.45
C ALA A 181 -3.86 -0.15 -15.05
N SER A 182 -5.17 0.09 -14.93
CA SER A 182 -5.70 1.39 -14.52
C SER A 182 -5.23 1.80 -13.12
N TYR A 183 -5.21 0.86 -12.18
CA TYR A 183 -4.70 1.04 -10.82
C TYR A 183 -3.20 1.36 -10.79
N THR A 184 -2.41 0.61 -11.57
CA THR A 184 -0.98 0.87 -11.71
C THR A 184 -0.72 2.26 -12.29
N ALA A 185 -1.47 2.66 -13.33
CA ALA A 185 -1.37 3.97 -13.95
C ALA A 185 -1.76 5.10 -12.99
N LEU A 186 -2.84 4.93 -12.23
CA LEU A 186 -3.29 5.88 -11.21
C LEU A 186 -2.23 6.08 -10.12
N GLY A 187 -1.61 4.99 -9.66
CA GLY A 187 -0.51 5.06 -8.71
C GLY A 187 0.69 5.86 -9.23
N VAL A 188 1.05 5.69 -10.52
CA VAL A 188 2.14 6.47 -11.15
C VAL A 188 1.77 7.94 -11.18
N PHE A 189 0.55 8.27 -11.61
CA PHE A 189 0.06 9.65 -11.69
C PHE A 189 0.05 10.34 -10.32
N ASN A 190 -0.47 9.66 -9.28
CA ASN A 190 -0.51 10.19 -7.92
C ASN A 190 0.91 10.51 -7.43
N TRP A 191 1.85 9.59 -7.63
CA TRP A 191 3.23 9.77 -7.19
C TRP A 191 3.95 10.90 -7.94
N VAL A 192 3.85 10.91 -9.28
CA VAL A 192 4.45 11.97 -10.12
C VAL A 192 3.88 13.35 -9.81
N SER A 193 2.64 13.44 -9.33
CA SER A 193 2.04 14.72 -8.94
C SER A 193 2.57 15.22 -7.58
N SER A 194 2.89 14.32 -6.65
CA SER A 194 3.39 14.66 -5.31
C SER A 194 4.89 14.99 -5.28
N VAL A 195 5.72 14.27 -6.04
CA VAL A 195 7.19 14.36 -6.02
C VAL A 195 7.73 15.75 -6.39
N PRO A 196 7.25 16.46 -7.44
CA PRO A 196 7.71 17.81 -7.77
C PRO A 196 7.45 18.85 -6.68
N SER A 197 6.52 18.58 -5.76
CA SER A 197 6.23 19.45 -4.61
C SER A 197 7.15 19.15 -3.43
N LEU A 198 7.64 17.91 -3.32
CA LEU A 198 8.53 17.44 -2.23
C LEU A 198 10.02 17.66 -2.54
N PHE A 199 10.43 17.61 -3.81
CA PHE A 199 11.85 17.65 -4.21
C PHE A 199 12.25 18.91 -4.98
N ARG A 200 11.59 20.05 -4.73
CA ARG A 200 12.14 21.32 -5.21
C ARG A 200 13.47 21.57 -4.50
N PRO A 201 14.60 21.75 -5.23
CA PRO A 201 15.80 22.25 -4.60
C PRO A 201 15.48 23.65 -4.09
N ASN A 202 15.82 23.94 -2.84
CA ASN A 202 15.97 25.31 -2.35
C ASN A 202 17.08 25.98 -3.17
N HIS A 203 16.76 26.45 -4.37
CA HIS A 203 17.58 27.46 -5.01
C HIS A 203 17.34 28.75 -4.24
N ALA A 204 18.23 28.96 -3.27
CA ALA A 204 18.55 30.26 -2.74
C ALA A 204 18.61 31.26 -3.90
N TRP A 205 17.79 32.30 -3.79
CA TRP A 205 17.87 33.48 -4.62
C TRP A 205 19.24 34.14 -4.43
N TYR A 206 20.21 33.76 -5.26
CA TYR A 206 21.30 34.64 -5.64
C TYR A 206 20.97 35.17 -7.03
N ILE A 207 20.42 36.38 -7.07
CA ILE A 207 20.46 37.20 -8.28
C ILE A 207 21.10 38.52 -7.85
N SER A 208 22.33 38.65 -8.33
CA SER A 208 23.14 39.86 -8.55
C SER A 208 22.38 41.01 -9.21
#